data_AF-A0A8B6F8J1-F1
#
_entry.id   AF-A0A8B6F8J1-F1
#
_cell.length_a   1.000
_cell.length_b   1.000
_cell.length_c   1.000
_cell.angle_alpha   90.00
_cell.angle_beta   90.00
_cell.angle_gamma   90.00
#
_symmetry.space_group_name_H-M   'P 1'
#
loop_
_entity.id
_entity.type
_entity.pdbx_description
1 polymer ?
#
loop_
_entity_poly.entity_id
_entity_poly.type
_entity_poly.pdbx_seq_one_letter_code
_entity_poly.pdbx_strand_id
1 'polypeptide(L)'
;MEGTWIYQPCRNGHPFPMKKEDTCLDFLCKYCGKTLNVFTYHRCYAAHAYCYKCRHHGHFARMCSFHAKSCENPQPKKKSKSKMQRDSERMRTFIEKKQMSQFPFQGLEDKKLSAFTCSIQDESAKQHINKLKVSNRNLIKEIAVLKSENSKVDTVVKDNVMLRNNLDKFNLER
;
A
#
# COMPACT_ATOMS: atom_id res chain seq x y z
N MET A 1 -39.92 39.64 2.93
CA MET A 1 -39.58 38.40 3.66
C MET A 1 -38.29 38.65 4.41
N GLU A 2 -38.39 39.22 5.59
CA GLU A 2 -37.26 39.56 6.45
C GLU A 2 -36.89 38.31 7.25
N GLY A 3 -35.76 37.70 6.91
CA GLY A 3 -35.25 36.53 7.62
C GLY A 3 -34.62 36.94 8.94
N THR A 4 -35.19 36.46 10.04
CA THR A 4 -34.69 36.68 11.41
C THR A 4 -33.33 35.99 11.59
N TRP A 5 -32.27 36.78 11.76
CA TRP A 5 -30.94 36.28 12.11
C TRP A 5 -30.87 36.05 13.63
N ILE A 6 -30.83 34.79 14.05
CA ILE A 6 -30.59 34.45 15.46
C ILE A 6 -29.08 34.47 15.68
N TYR A 7 -28.59 35.54 16.31
CA TYR A 7 -27.20 35.66 16.73
C TYR A 7 -27.02 34.85 18.02
N GLN A 8 -26.52 33.63 17.90
CA GLN A 8 -26.06 32.86 19.05
C GLN A 8 -24.55 33.09 19.20
N PRO A 9 -24.08 33.77 20.27
CA PRO A 9 -22.66 33.99 20.46
C PRO A 9 -21.98 32.66 20.80
N CYS A 10 -21.12 32.17 19.92
CA CYS A 10 -20.15 31.15 20.30
C CYS A 10 -19.19 31.80 21.31
N ARG A 11 -19.09 31.26 22.53
CA ARG A 11 -18.33 31.82 23.67
C ARG A 11 -16.82 32.05 23.40
N ASN A 12 -16.31 31.69 22.23
CA ASN A 12 -14.88 31.72 21.90
C ASN A 12 -14.49 32.69 20.76
N GLY A 13 -15.30 33.72 20.48
CA GLY A 13 -14.78 34.93 19.80
C GLY A 13 -14.17 34.74 18.40
N HIS A 14 -14.70 33.84 17.58
CA HIS A 14 -14.32 33.76 16.16
C HIS A 14 -15.38 34.42 15.28
N PRO A 15 -15.04 35.47 14.51
CA PRO A 15 -15.98 36.15 13.63
C PRO A 15 -15.89 35.53 12.24
N PHE A 16 -16.58 34.40 12.00
CA PHE A 16 -16.86 33.98 10.63
C PHE A 16 -18.30 33.47 10.52
N PRO A 17 -19.11 33.99 9.58
CA PRO A 17 -20.47 33.52 9.38
C PRO A 17 -20.45 32.13 8.73
N MET A 18 -20.96 31.11 9.43
CA MET A 18 -21.26 29.79 8.86
C MET A 18 -22.69 29.76 8.31
N LYS A 19 -22.90 29.13 7.15
CA LYS A 19 -24.24 28.89 6.60
C LYS A 19 -24.86 27.66 7.28
N LYS A 20 -26.18 27.64 7.45
CA LYS A 20 -26.94 26.57 8.14
C LYS A 20 -26.83 25.17 7.49
N GLU A 21 -26.31 25.09 6.27
CA GLU A 21 -26.29 23.86 5.47
C GLU A 21 -24.99 23.05 5.64
N ASP A 22 -24.00 23.59 6.34
CA ASP A 22 -22.76 22.88 6.70
C ASP A 22 -23.03 21.91 7.85
N THR A 23 -23.73 20.82 7.57
CA THR A 23 -23.92 19.72 8.52
C THR A 23 -22.56 19.11 8.87
N CYS A 24 -22.25 19.10 10.17
CA CYS A 24 -20.99 18.67 10.78
C CYS A 24 -20.73 17.16 10.64
N LEU A 25 -20.55 16.63 9.42
CA LEU A 25 -20.26 15.21 9.22
C LEU A 25 -18.76 14.88 9.30
N ASP A 26 -17.87 15.87 9.20
CA ASP A 26 -16.43 15.67 9.33
C ASP A 26 -15.89 16.31 10.62
N PHE A 27 -16.05 15.62 11.74
CA PHE A 27 -15.46 15.97 13.04
C PHE A 27 -13.93 15.77 13.06
N LEU A 28 -13.19 16.14 12.02
CA LEU A 28 -11.74 16.04 12.00
C LEU A 28 -11.12 17.40 12.29
N CYS A 29 -10.18 17.45 13.22
CA CYS A 29 -9.39 18.64 13.42
C CYS A 29 -8.53 18.91 12.17
N LYS A 30 -8.79 20.02 11.47
CA LYS A 30 -8.06 20.42 10.24
C LYS A 30 -6.54 20.53 10.42
N TYR A 31 -6.08 20.69 11.66
CA TYR A 31 -4.66 20.91 11.99
C TYR A 31 -3.90 19.63 12.38
N CYS A 32 -4.57 18.65 13.01
CA CYS A 32 -3.92 17.42 13.48
C CYS A 32 -4.50 16.12 12.93
N GLY A 33 -5.63 16.18 12.21
CA GLY A 33 -6.29 15.02 11.61
C GLY A 33 -6.96 14.07 12.61
N LYS A 34 -7.03 14.42 13.90
CA LYS A 34 -7.74 13.61 14.90
C LYS A 34 -9.23 13.86 14.86
N THR A 35 -10.01 12.80 15.11
CA THR A 35 -11.45 12.89 15.30
C THR A 35 -11.77 13.63 16.62
N LEU A 36 -12.65 14.62 16.54
CA LEU A 36 -13.13 15.46 17.63
C LEU A 36 -14.20 14.75 18.48
N ASN A 37 -14.62 13.54 18.06
CA ASN A 37 -15.74 12.79 18.67
C ASN A 37 -15.52 12.38 20.14
N VAL A 38 -14.31 12.52 20.69
CA VAL A 38 -14.00 12.06 22.05
C VAL A 38 -13.92 13.20 23.06
N PHE A 39 -13.77 14.47 22.63
CA PHE A 39 -13.68 15.60 23.56
C PHE A 39 -14.33 16.84 22.96
N THR A 40 -15.34 17.39 23.65
CA THR A 40 -15.99 18.68 23.37
C THR A 40 -15.00 19.85 23.29
N TYR A 41 -13.76 19.68 23.79
CA TYR A 41 -12.68 20.65 23.73
C TYR A 41 -11.38 19.99 23.25
N HIS A 42 -11.21 19.81 21.94
CA HIS A 42 -9.92 19.40 21.39
C HIS A 42 -8.94 20.58 21.40
N ARG A 43 -8.06 20.64 22.40
CA ARG A 43 -6.94 21.59 22.44
C ARG A 43 -5.86 21.13 21.47
N CYS A 44 -5.95 21.59 20.22
CA CYS A 44 -5.03 21.18 19.18
C CYS A 44 -3.65 21.83 19.38
N TYR A 45 -2.69 21.08 19.92
CA TYR A 45 -1.30 21.53 20.03
C TYR A 45 -0.67 21.89 18.67
N ALA A 46 -1.24 21.41 17.56
CA ALA A 46 -0.77 21.76 16.22
C ALA A 46 -1.06 23.22 15.85
N ALA A 47 -2.04 23.88 16.50
CA ALA A 47 -2.39 25.27 16.21
C ALA A 47 -1.20 26.24 16.40
N HIS A 48 -0.34 25.97 17.39
CA HIS A 48 0.87 26.76 17.64
C HIS A 48 2.15 26.09 17.11
N ALA A 49 2.06 24.89 16.55
CA ALA A 49 3.22 24.18 16.03
C ALA A 49 3.77 24.89 14.79
N TYR A 50 5.07 25.17 14.80
CA TYR A 50 5.79 25.72 13.66
C TYR A 50 6.29 24.59 12.75
N CYS A 51 5.82 24.57 11.50
CA CYS A 51 6.27 23.58 10.53
C CYS A 51 7.63 23.97 9.95
N TYR A 52 8.68 23.19 10.24
CA TYR A 52 10.01 23.46 9.70
C TYR A 52 10.13 23.26 8.17
N LYS A 53 9.16 22.61 7.51
CA LYS A 53 9.18 22.40 6.04
C LYS A 53 8.70 23.63 5.27
N CYS A 54 7.55 24.18 5.64
CA CYS A 54 6.96 25.33 4.95
C CYS A 54 7.02 26.63 5.75
N ARG A 55 7.56 26.61 6.98
CA ARG A 55 7.71 27.78 7.85
C ARG A 55 6.38 28.45 8.25
N HIS A 56 5.27 27.72 8.22
CA HIS A 56 3.95 28.17 8.67
C HIS A 56 3.49 27.48 9.96
N HIS A 57 2.66 28.17 10.75
CA HIS A 57 2.01 27.60 11.93
C HIS A 57 0.75 26.79 11.57
N GLY A 58 0.21 26.06 12.56
CA GLY A 58 -1.07 25.36 12.42
C GLY A 58 -0.95 23.88 12.02
N HIS A 59 0.24 23.32 11.82
CA HIS A 59 0.38 21.89 11.54
C HIS A 59 1.77 21.37 11.90
N PHE A 60 1.86 20.06 12.13
CA PHE A 60 3.16 19.40 12.23
C PHE A 60 3.76 19.16 10.85
N ALA A 61 5.09 19.18 10.73
CA ALA A 61 5.79 18.95 9.46
C ALA A 61 5.46 17.61 8.77
N ARG A 62 5.02 16.59 9.53
CA ARG A 62 4.52 15.32 8.97
C ARG A 62 3.17 15.44 8.25
N MET A 63 2.36 16.44 8.62
CA MET A 63 1.05 16.76 8.02
C MET A 63 1.14 17.90 7.00
N CYS A 64 2.35 18.35 6.66
CA CYS A 64 2.53 19.50 5.77
C CYS A 64 2.15 19.13 4.34
N SER A 65 1.08 19.77 3.83
CA SER A 65 0.59 19.59 2.46
C SER A 65 1.50 20.18 1.38
N PHE A 66 2.45 21.04 1.76
CA PHE A 66 3.43 21.65 0.84
C PHE A 66 4.26 20.59 0.08
N HIS A 67 4.44 19.40 0.67
CA HIS A 67 5.12 18.27 0.02
C HIS A 67 4.20 17.25 -0.64
N ALA A 68 2.87 17.38 -0.52
CA ALA A 68 1.95 16.39 -1.11
C ALA A 68 2.03 16.34 -2.64
N LYS A 69 2.62 17.36 -3.29
CA LYS A 69 2.90 17.37 -4.74
C LYS A 69 4.25 16.76 -5.14
N SER A 70 5.12 16.41 -4.18
CA SER A 70 6.39 15.72 -4.45
C SER A 70 6.50 14.35 -3.77
N CYS A 71 5.43 13.90 -3.13
CA CYS A 71 5.30 12.51 -2.69
C CYS A 71 4.91 11.64 -3.89
N GLU A 72 5.76 11.58 -4.92
CA GLU A 72 5.91 10.29 -5.59
C GLU A 72 6.18 9.30 -4.46
N ASN A 73 5.32 8.27 -4.34
CA ASN A 73 5.53 7.12 -3.46
C ASN A 73 7.03 6.89 -3.38
N PRO A 74 7.69 6.92 -2.20
CA PRO A 74 9.13 6.69 -2.14
C PRO A 74 9.36 5.36 -2.81
N GLN A 75 9.82 5.42 -4.08
CA GLN A 75 10.02 4.25 -4.89
C GLN A 75 10.96 3.39 -4.06
N PRO A 76 10.60 2.13 -3.77
CA PRO A 76 11.38 1.30 -2.87
C PRO A 76 12.82 1.36 -3.39
N LYS A 77 13.69 2.09 -2.67
CA LYS A 77 15.07 2.29 -3.11
C LYS A 77 15.63 0.89 -3.26
N LYS A 78 15.89 0.46 -4.49
CA LYS A 78 16.36 -0.89 -4.79
C LYS A 78 17.59 -1.11 -3.92
N LYS A 79 17.43 -1.88 -2.83
CA LYS A 79 18.54 -2.22 -1.95
C LYS A 79 19.59 -2.89 -2.83
N SER A 80 20.86 -2.57 -2.65
CA SER A 80 21.92 -3.27 -3.37
C SER A 80 21.79 -4.78 -3.11
N LYS A 81 22.10 -5.61 -4.11
CA LYS A 81 22.02 -7.08 -3.99
C LYS A 81 22.78 -7.58 -2.75
N SER A 82 23.93 -6.98 -2.45
CA SER A 82 24.73 -7.24 -1.25
C SER A 82 23.98 -6.94 0.06
N LYS A 83 23.23 -5.84 0.15
CA LYS A 83 22.45 -5.51 1.35
C LYS A 83 21.30 -6.49 1.55
N MET A 84 20.62 -6.89 0.48
CA MET A 84 19.54 -7.88 0.55
C MET A 84 20.05 -9.24 1.03
N GLN A 85 21.19 -9.69 0.49
CA GLN A 85 21.80 -10.96 0.90
C GLN A 85 22.23 -10.91 2.39
N ARG A 86 22.85 -9.82 2.84
CA ARG A 86 23.23 -9.65 4.24
C ARG A 86 22.03 -9.61 5.20
N ASP A 87 20.95 -8.91 4.83
CA ASP A 87 19.72 -8.87 5.62
C ASP A 87 19.06 -10.27 5.68
N SER A 88 19.09 -11.03 4.57
CA SER A 88 18.55 -12.39 4.50
C SER A 88 19.36 -13.38 5.36
N GLU A 89 20.69 -13.31 5.32
CA GLU A 89 21.59 -14.12 6.16
C GLU A 89 21.37 -13.81 7.66
N ARG A 90 21.21 -12.52 8.00
CA ARG A 90 20.94 -12.08 9.37
C ARG A 90 19.58 -12.60 9.86
N MET A 91 18.57 -12.64 9.00
CA MET A 91 17.26 -13.20 9.35
C MET A 91 17.35 -14.73 9.52
N ARG A 92 18.03 -15.42 8.60
CA ARG A 92 18.22 -16.88 8.68
C ARG A 92 18.92 -17.30 9.96
N THR A 93 20.03 -16.64 10.29
CA THR A 93 20.78 -16.89 11.54
C THR A 93 19.97 -16.54 12.78
N PHE A 94 19.12 -15.50 12.72
CA PHE A 94 18.21 -15.19 13.82
C PHE A 94 17.17 -16.31 14.04
N ILE A 95 16.58 -16.83 12.98
CA ILE A 95 15.62 -17.94 13.03
C ILE A 95 16.29 -19.22 13.52
N GLU A 96 17.49 -19.54 13.04
CA GLU A 96 18.24 -20.74 13.45
C GLU A 96 18.70 -20.67 14.91
N LYS A 97 19.13 -19.48 15.40
CA LYS A 97 19.55 -19.30 16.79
C LYS A 97 18.40 -19.22 17.77
N LYS A 98 17.25 -18.69 17.35
CA LYS A 98 16.04 -18.68 18.18
C LYS A 98 15.45 -20.07 18.15
N GLN A 99 15.72 -20.86 19.20
CA GLN A 99 14.87 -22.02 19.48
C GLN A 99 13.41 -21.54 19.48
N MET A 100 12.55 -22.27 18.76
CA MET A 100 11.11 -22.01 18.70
C MET A 100 10.49 -21.86 20.11
N SER A 101 11.19 -22.37 21.13
CA SER A 101 10.84 -22.26 22.54
C SER A 101 11.02 -20.91 23.22
N GLN A 102 11.69 -19.96 22.58
CA GLN A 102 11.85 -18.62 23.13
C GLN A 102 10.85 -17.61 22.58
N PHE A 103 9.93 -18.04 21.72
CA PHE A 103 8.87 -17.16 21.26
C PHE A 103 7.76 -17.11 22.33
N PRO A 104 7.25 -15.91 22.68
CA PRO A 104 6.22 -15.73 23.71
C PRO A 104 4.86 -16.35 23.33
N PHE A 105 4.78 -17.07 22.22
CA PHE A 105 3.59 -17.74 21.71
C PHE A 105 3.47 -19.19 22.20
N GLN A 106 4.45 -19.72 22.92
CA GLN A 106 4.46 -21.14 23.30
C GLN A 106 3.42 -21.57 24.34
N GLY A 107 2.61 -20.62 24.84
CA GLY A 107 1.45 -20.89 25.71
C GLY A 107 0.11 -20.45 25.12
N LEU A 108 0.07 -20.00 23.86
CA LEU A 108 -1.20 -19.80 23.16
C LEU A 108 -1.71 -21.16 22.71
N GLU A 109 -2.37 -21.87 23.62
CA GLU A 109 -3.14 -23.06 23.28
C GLU A 109 -4.03 -22.80 22.06
N ASP A 110 -4.09 -23.77 21.15
CA ASP A 110 -4.78 -23.71 19.85
C ASP A 110 -6.22 -23.19 19.92
N LYS A 111 -6.86 -23.27 21.09
CA LYS A 111 -8.22 -22.80 21.37
C LYS A 111 -8.39 -21.28 21.28
N LYS A 112 -7.34 -20.48 21.50
CA LYS A 112 -7.41 -19.00 21.36
C LYS A 112 -7.02 -18.51 19.96
N LEU A 113 -6.18 -19.26 19.25
CA LEU A 113 -5.90 -19.02 17.83
C LEU A 113 -7.11 -19.39 16.97
N SER A 114 -7.83 -20.46 17.31
CA SER A 114 -9.06 -20.85 16.59
C SER A 114 -10.14 -19.77 16.65
N ALA A 115 -10.28 -19.08 17.79
CA ALA A 115 -11.22 -17.97 17.96
C ALA A 115 -10.87 -16.75 17.07
N PHE A 116 -9.58 -16.49 16.83
CA PHE A 116 -9.13 -15.42 15.93
C PHE A 116 -9.28 -15.80 14.44
N THR A 117 -9.20 -17.08 14.11
CA THR A 117 -9.44 -17.58 12.75
C THR A 117 -10.91 -17.91 12.46
N CYS A 118 -11.77 -18.00 13.48
CA CYS A 118 -13.19 -18.33 13.33
C CYS A 118 -14.01 -17.24 12.63
N SER A 119 -13.54 -15.99 12.59
CA SER A 119 -14.19 -14.95 11.78
C SER A 119 -13.95 -15.07 10.27
N ILE A 120 -13.12 -16.03 9.82
CA ILE A 120 -12.96 -16.37 8.38
C ILE A 120 -13.63 -17.74 8.13
N GLN A 121 -14.81 -17.96 8.70
CA GLN A 121 -15.70 -19.06 8.33
C GLN A 121 -16.80 -18.63 7.35
N ASP A 122 -16.64 -17.50 6.66
CA ASP A 122 -17.50 -17.17 5.54
C ASP A 122 -17.32 -18.22 4.44
N GLU A 123 -18.30 -19.10 4.27
CA GLU A 123 -18.37 -20.07 3.18
C GLU A 123 -18.20 -19.37 1.80
N SER A 124 -18.61 -18.10 1.72
CA SER A 124 -18.34 -17.21 0.59
C SER A 124 -16.84 -17.05 0.30
N ALA A 125 -16.01 -16.85 1.33
CA ALA A 125 -14.56 -16.71 1.19
C ALA A 125 -13.91 -18.02 0.72
N LYS A 126 -14.38 -19.17 1.22
CA LYS A 126 -13.90 -20.50 0.78
C LYS A 126 -14.23 -20.75 -0.70
N GLN A 127 -15.46 -20.42 -1.13
CA GLN A 127 -15.86 -20.51 -2.53
C GLN A 127 -15.00 -19.60 -3.42
N HIS A 128 -14.71 -18.37 -2.97
CA HIS A 128 -13.85 -17.45 -3.70
C HIS A 128 -12.41 -17.99 -3.83
N ILE A 129 -11.85 -18.53 -2.76
CA ILE A 129 -10.53 -19.17 -2.77
C ILE A 129 -10.49 -20.35 -3.75
N ASN A 130 -11.54 -21.18 -3.79
CA ASN A 130 -11.62 -22.29 -4.72
C ASN A 130 -11.72 -21.83 -6.18
N LYS A 131 -12.51 -20.78 -6.46
CA LYS A 131 -12.57 -20.15 -7.78
C LYS A 131 -11.20 -19.63 -8.22
N LEU A 132 -10.49 -18.93 -7.32
CA LEU A 132 -9.13 -18.45 -7.58
C LEU A 132 -8.15 -19.60 -7.84
N LYS A 133 -8.24 -20.71 -7.10
CA LYS A 133 -7.40 -21.89 -7.31
C LYS A 133 -7.61 -22.52 -8.70
N VAL A 134 -8.87 -22.63 -9.14
CA VAL A 134 -9.19 -23.16 -10.48
C VAL A 134 -8.69 -22.22 -11.57
N SER A 135 -8.94 -20.91 -11.42
CA SER A 135 -8.44 -19.89 -12.35
C SER A 135 -6.91 -19.91 -12.47
N ASN A 136 -6.19 -19.97 -11.33
CA ASN A 136 -4.73 -20.06 -11.33
C ASN A 136 -4.22 -21.32 -12.04
N ARG A 137 -4.88 -22.48 -11.89
CA ARG A 137 -4.51 -23.70 -12.61
C ARG A 137 -4.70 -23.55 -14.13
N ASN A 138 -5.76 -22.88 -14.56
CA ASN A 138 -6.00 -22.63 -15.98
C ASN A 138 -4.95 -21.67 -16.56
N LEU A 139 -4.65 -20.56 -15.87
CA LEU A 139 -3.61 -19.62 -16.28
C LEU A 139 -2.23 -20.30 -16.38
N ILE A 140 -1.90 -21.20 -15.45
CA ILE A 140 -0.64 -21.97 -15.52
C ILE A 140 -0.59 -22.84 -16.79
N LYS A 141 -1.71 -23.47 -17.17
CA LYS A 141 -1.79 -24.27 -18.40
C LYS A 141 -1.64 -23.39 -19.65
N GLU A 142 -2.32 -22.24 -19.70
CA GLU A 142 -2.19 -21.29 -20.81
C GLU A 142 -0.76 -20.78 -20.96
N ILE A 143 -0.10 -20.41 -19.85
CA ILE A 143 1.31 -20.00 -19.85
C ILE A 143 2.21 -21.13 -20.40
N ALA A 144 1.93 -22.39 -20.06
CA ALA A 144 2.70 -23.52 -20.57
C ALA A 144 2.53 -23.69 -22.10
N VAL A 145 1.29 -23.53 -22.62
CA VAL A 145 1.01 -23.58 -24.06
C VAL A 145 1.75 -22.44 -24.77
N LEU A 146 1.61 -21.20 -24.31
CA LEU A 146 2.27 -20.03 -24.90
C LEU A 146 3.81 -20.17 -24.90
N LYS A 147 4.39 -20.75 -23.84
CA LYS A 147 5.83 -21.05 -23.82
C LYS A 147 6.23 -22.07 -24.89
N SER A 148 5.42 -23.09 -25.13
CA SER A 148 5.67 -24.07 -26.18
C SER A 148 5.56 -23.45 -27.58
N GLU A 149 4.62 -22.53 -27.79
CA GLU A 149 4.46 -21.82 -29.06
C GLU A 149 5.62 -20.85 -29.31
N ASN A 150 6.05 -20.10 -28.30
CA ASN A 150 7.22 -19.23 -28.42
C ASN A 150 8.48 -20.02 -28.77
N SER A 151 8.64 -21.24 -28.23
CA SER A 151 9.78 -22.08 -28.59
C SER A 151 9.79 -22.48 -30.08
N LYS A 152 8.61 -22.64 -30.70
CA LYS A 152 8.48 -22.91 -32.14
C LYS A 152 8.78 -21.66 -32.98
N VAL A 153 8.38 -20.50 -32.50
CA VAL A 153 8.73 -19.23 -33.15
C VAL A 153 10.23 -19.02 -33.10
N ASP A 154 10.88 -19.31 -31.97
CA ASP A 154 12.33 -19.21 -31.83
C ASP A 154 13.09 -20.12 -32.80
N THR A 155 12.60 -21.35 -33.07
CA THR A 155 13.20 -22.23 -34.08
C THR A 155 13.05 -21.65 -35.48
N VAL A 156 11.86 -21.16 -35.85
CA VAL A 156 11.62 -20.53 -37.16
C VAL A 156 12.49 -19.29 -37.35
N VAL A 157 12.68 -18.48 -36.31
CA VAL A 157 13.57 -17.31 -36.37
C VAL A 157 15.02 -17.74 -36.60
N LYS A 158 15.50 -18.77 -35.89
CA LYS A 158 16.85 -19.31 -36.09
C LYS A 158 17.06 -19.84 -37.51
N ASP A 159 16.10 -20.58 -38.05
CA ASP A 159 16.16 -21.13 -39.39
C ASP A 159 16.20 -20.01 -40.44
N ASN A 160 15.39 -18.96 -40.28
CA ASN A 160 15.41 -17.79 -41.16
C ASN A 160 16.74 -17.03 -41.10
N VAL A 161 17.35 -16.90 -39.92
CA VAL A 161 18.69 -16.29 -39.78
C VAL A 161 19.74 -17.12 -40.50
N MET A 162 19.71 -18.45 -40.37
CA MET A 162 20.63 -19.35 -41.09
C MET A 162 20.48 -19.24 -42.61
N LEU A 163 19.25 -19.21 -43.12
CA LEU A 163 18.97 -19.06 -44.54
C LEU A 163 19.50 -17.73 -45.09
N ARG A 164 19.33 -16.62 -44.35
CA ARG A 164 19.89 -15.32 -44.73
C ARG A 164 21.41 -15.35 -44.80
N ASN A 165 22.07 -15.88 -43.77
CA ASN A 165 23.53 -15.99 -43.75
C ASN A 165 24.07 -16.83 -44.93
N ASN A 166 23.37 -17.90 -45.29
CA ASN A 166 23.75 -18.73 -46.43
C ASN A 166 23.57 -17.99 -47.77
N LEU A 167 22.50 -17.20 -47.91
CA LEU A 167 22.27 -16.38 -49.09
C LEU A 167 23.33 -15.29 -49.25
N ASP A 168 23.69 -14.62 -48.15
CA ASP A 168 24.75 -13.60 -48.14
C ASP A 168 26.10 -14.22 -48.53
N LYS A 169 26.41 -15.41 -48.02
CA LYS A 169 27.61 -16.16 -48.40
C LYS A 169 27.62 -16.50 -49.90
N PHE A 170 26.51 -17.00 -50.43
CA PHE A 170 26.39 -17.32 -51.86
C PHE A 170 26.58 -16.08 -52.75
N ASN A 171 26.05 -14.92 -52.33
CA ASN A 171 26.20 -13.67 -53.06
C ASN A 171 27.64 -13.13 -53.05
N LEU A 172 28.45 -13.44 -52.03
CA LEU A 172 29.86 -13.05 -51.96
C LEU A 172 30.79 -13.91 -52.83
N GLU A 173 30.36 -15.13 -53.17
CA GLU A 173 31.12 -16.07 -54.00
C GLU A 173 30.92 -15.84 -55.51
N ARG A 174 30.03 -14.91 -55.89
CA ARG A 174 29.68 -14.59 -57.28
C ARG A 174 30.28 -13.27 -57.75
#